data_AF-A0A7Y7TV00-F1
#
_entry.id   AF-A0A7Y7TV00-F1
#
_cell.length_a   1.000
_cell.length_b   1.000
_cell.length_c   1.000
_cell.angle_alpha   90.00
_cell.angle_beta   90.00
_cell.angle_gamma   90.00
#
_symmetry.space_group_name_H-M   'P 1'
#
loop_
_entity.id
_entity.type
_entity.pdbx_description
1 polymer ?
#
loop_
_entity_poly.entity_id
_entity_poly.type
_entity_poly.pdbx_seq_one_letter_code
_entity_poly.pdbx_strand_id
1 'polypeptide(L)'
;MGLLIDKTADTPYINFSEEGIIDIEGRSIAEDVFSFWQPLLEWITNYCKKPAAFTSIVIYLEYTNSSSNKYINEILREIEACSSKGNKMLITWKYEEDDESIYQLGKDLEAITKLSFKFEAVEIEKMRTQRVKIKSKKNGNEAIITYRYWDAIIRNGHGDEYIVLEEIN
;
A
#
# COMPACT_ATOMS: atom_id res chain seq x y z
N MET A 1 -9.02 7.43 13.22
CA MET A 1 -7.79 8.19 12.95
C MET A 1 -6.85 7.34 12.11
N GLY A 2 -6.39 7.83 10.96
CA GLY A 2 -5.45 7.11 10.09
C GLY A 2 -3.98 7.27 10.50
N LEU A 3 -3.10 6.48 9.89
CA LEU A 3 -1.64 6.55 10.01
C LEU A 3 -1.04 6.76 8.62
N LEU A 4 -0.27 7.83 8.46
CA LEU A 4 0.41 8.19 7.22
C LEU A 4 1.90 8.37 7.49
N ILE A 5 2.74 7.64 6.74
CA ILE A 5 4.21 7.73 6.82
C ILE A 5 4.74 7.90 5.41
N ASP A 6 5.54 8.95 5.19
CA ASP A 6 6.19 9.19 3.91
C ASP A 6 7.28 8.15 3.63
N LYS A 7 7.41 7.74 2.37
CA LYS A 7 8.48 6.86 1.90
C LYS A 7 9.85 7.52 2.10
N THR A 8 10.84 6.74 2.53
CA THR A 8 12.25 7.14 2.53
C THR A 8 13.06 6.24 1.59
N ALA A 9 14.39 6.32 1.67
CA ALA A 9 15.30 5.44 0.93
C ALA A 9 15.26 3.98 1.44
N ASP A 10 14.81 3.77 2.68
CA ASP A 10 14.93 2.54 3.44
C ASP A 10 13.62 2.08 4.11
N THR A 11 12.63 2.96 4.24
CA THR A 11 11.28 2.63 4.74
C THR A 11 10.20 2.84 3.67
N PRO A 12 9.15 2.00 3.67
CA PRO A 12 8.05 2.14 2.73
C PRO A 12 7.16 3.34 3.12
N TYR A 13 6.47 3.90 2.13
CA TYR A 13 5.25 4.67 2.35
C TYR A 13 4.21 3.79 3.03
N ILE A 14 3.54 4.35 4.03
CA ILE A 14 2.44 3.71 4.74
C ILE A 14 1.24 4.63 4.69
N ASN A 15 0.09 4.06 4.34
CA ASN A 15 -1.19 4.74 4.43
C ASN A 15 -2.27 3.78 4.93
N PHE A 16 -2.56 3.91 6.21
CA PHE A 16 -3.55 3.11 6.91
C PHE A 16 -4.72 4.01 7.30
N SER A 17 -5.90 3.72 6.79
CA SER A 17 -7.13 4.45 7.07
C SER A 17 -8.16 3.51 7.68
N GLU A 18 -8.89 3.99 8.70
CA GLU A 18 -10.05 3.29 9.27
C GLU A 18 -11.20 3.12 8.25
N GLU A 19 -11.13 3.81 7.12
CA GLU A 19 -12.06 3.66 5.98
C GLU A 19 -11.80 2.38 5.16
N GLY A 20 -10.83 1.57 5.56
CA GLY A 20 -10.51 0.30 4.92
C GLY A 20 -9.46 0.40 3.84
N ILE A 21 -8.49 1.30 4.00
CA ILE A 21 -7.33 1.43 3.11
C ILE A 21 -6.09 1.06 3.90
N ILE A 22 -5.29 0.13 3.38
CA ILE A 22 -4.02 -0.30 3.97
C ILE A 22 -3.01 -0.42 2.84
N ASP A 23 -2.23 0.64 2.63
CA ASP A 23 -1.20 0.67 1.60
C ASP A 23 0.19 0.60 2.21
N ILE A 24 1.05 -0.26 1.65
CA ILE A 24 2.46 -0.41 1.97
C ILE A 24 3.24 -0.38 0.67
N GLU A 25 4.11 0.62 0.51
CA GLU A 25 4.73 0.88 -0.79
C GLU A 25 6.19 1.33 -0.70
N GLY A 26 7.11 0.64 -1.37
CA GLY A 26 8.50 1.06 -1.50
C GLY A 26 9.51 0.06 -0.93
N ARG A 27 10.61 0.56 -0.38
CA ARG A 27 11.69 -0.28 0.14
C ARG A 27 11.47 -0.55 1.62
N SER A 28 11.67 -1.79 2.07
CA SER A 28 11.60 -2.15 3.47
C SER A 28 12.90 -2.80 3.93
N ILE A 29 13.88 -1.94 4.20
CA ILE A 29 15.25 -2.32 4.58
C ILE A 29 15.80 -1.47 5.73
N ALA A 30 14.93 -0.85 6.52
CA ALA A 30 15.31 -0.08 7.69
C ALA A 30 16.26 -0.86 8.62
N GLU A 31 17.23 -0.17 9.21
CA GLU A 31 18.14 -0.77 10.20
C GLU A 31 17.36 -1.16 11.47
N ASP A 32 16.50 -0.26 11.97
CA ASP A 32 15.63 -0.52 13.10
C ASP A 32 14.23 -0.98 12.64
N VAL A 33 14.17 -2.24 12.21
CA VAL A 33 12.95 -2.90 11.74
C VAL A 33 11.86 -2.93 12.82
N PHE A 34 12.24 -3.13 14.08
CA PHE A 34 11.28 -3.24 15.19
C PHE A 34 10.55 -1.91 15.40
N SER A 35 11.29 -0.82 15.57
CA SER A 35 10.70 0.49 15.81
C SER A 35 9.82 0.97 14.66
N PHE A 36 10.13 0.55 13.43
CA PHE A 36 9.30 0.88 12.27
C PHE A 36 8.02 0.03 12.20
N TRP A 37 8.13 -1.29 12.28
CA TRP A 37 7.00 -2.19 12.00
C TRP A 37 6.09 -2.47 13.20
N GLN A 38 6.60 -2.39 14.43
CA GLN A 38 5.80 -2.68 15.62
C GLN A 38 4.57 -1.76 15.74
N PRO A 39 4.67 -0.42 15.55
CA PRO A 39 3.50 0.46 15.57
C PRO A 39 2.50 0.15 14.46
N LEU A 40 2.97 -0.32 13.30
CA LEU A 40 2.11 -0.69 12.16
C LEU A 40 1.28 -1.94 12.48
N LEU A 41 1.93 -2.96 13.05
CA LEU A 41 1.25 -4.18 13.49
C LEU A 41 0.20 -3.86 14.56
N GLU A 42 0.55 -3.03 15.55
CA GLU A 42 -0.39 -2.60 16.60
C GLU A 42 -1.58 -1.82 16.04
N TRP A 43 -1.35 -0.97 15.03
CA TRP A 43 -2.42 -0.27 14.33
C TRP A 43 -3.38 -1.26 13.66
N ILE A 44 -2.85 -2.25 12.94
CA ILE A 44 -3.65 -3.29 12.25
C ILE A 44 -4.45 -4.13 13.24
N THR A 45 -3.84 -4.58 14.33
CA THR A 45 -4.54 -5.31 15.40
C THR A 45 -5.68 -4.49 15.99
N ASN A 46 -5.51 -3.18 16.16
CA ASN A 46 -6.57 -2.29 16.62
C ASN A 46 -7.67 -2.09 15.57
N TYR A 47 -7.31 -1.86 14.30
CA TYR A 47 -8.24 -1.76 13.19
C TYR A 47 -9.14 -2.99 13.08
N CYS A 48 -8.57 -4.19 13.27
CA CYS A 48 -9.28 -5.46 13.19
C CYS A 48 -10.35 -5.68 14.29
N LYS A 49 -10.43 -4.80 15.31
CA LYS A 49 -11.53 -4.82 16.29
C LYS A 49 -12.84 -4.30 15.70
N LYS A 50 -12.76 -3.36 14.76
CA LYS A 50 -13.91 -2.75 14.09
C LYS A 50 -13.51 -2.31 12.67
N PRO A 51 -13.23 -3.27 11.76
CA PRO A 51 -12.80 -2.94 10.41
C PRO A 51 -13.91 -2.29 9.61
N ALA A 52 -13.55 -1.61 8.52
CA ALA A 52 -14.50 -1.16 7.52
C ALA A 52 -15.24 -2.34 6.87
N ALA A 53 -16.38 -2.08 6.25
CA ALA A 53 -17.20 -3.09 5.59
C ALA A 53 -16.44 -3.84 4.46
N PHE A 54 -15.48 -3.15 3.84
CA PHE A 54 -14.52 -3.69 2.89
C PHE A 54 -13.16 -3.07 3.17
N THR A 55 -12.11 -3.89 3.20
CA THR A 55 -10.73 -3.44 3.37
C THR A 55 -9.93 -3.75 2.10
N SER A 56 -9.44 -2.72 1.44
CA SER A 56 -8.48 -2.79 0.36
C SER A 56 -7.07 -2.72 0.93
N ILE A 57 -6.28 -3.78 0.72
CA ILE A 57 -4.88 -3.83 1.13
C ILE A 57 -4.00 -3.89 -0.11
N VAL A 58 -3.04 -2.97 -0.23
CA VAL A 58 -2.13 -2.89 -1.36
C VAL A 58 -0.72 -3.00 -0.85
N ILE A 59 0.02 -3.98 -1.36
CA ILE A 59 1.42 -4.17 -1.02
C ILE A 59 2.22 -4.07 -2.31
N TYR A 60 3.10 -3.09 -2.38
CA TYR A 60 4.01 -2.88 -3.51
C TYR A 60 5.43 -2.67 -3.01
N LEU A 61 6.21 -3.75 -2.97
CA LEU A 61 7.58 -3.71 -2.47
C LEU A 61 8.56 -3.58 -3.63
N GLU A 62 9.49 -2.64 -3.51
CA GLU A 62 10.59 -2.46 -4.47
C GLU A 62 11.81 -3.27 -4.05
N TYR A 63 11.99 -3.45 -2.75
CA TYR A 63 13.07 -4.27 -2.17
C TYR A 63 12.77 -4.50 -0.69
N THR A 64 13.06 -5.69 -0.17
CA THR A 64 12.77 -6.03 1.23
C THR A 64 13.82 -6.98 1.79
N ASN A 65 14.06 -6.91 3.10
CA ASN A 65 14.93 -7.83 3.81
C ASN A 65 14.12 -8.88 4.59
N SER A 66 14.79 -9.95 5.04
CA SER A 66 14.14 -11.05 5.76
C SER A 66 13.46 -10.61 7.06
N SER A 67 13.99 -9.59 7.74
CA SER A 67 13.38 -9.06 8.97
C SER A 67 12.07 -8.34 8.69
N SER A 68 12.01 -7.54 7.63
CA SER A 68 10.77 -6.88 7.18
C SER A 68 9.73 -7.90 6.71
N ASN A 69 10.16 -8.94 5.99
CA ASN A 69 9.26 -10.02 5.54
C ASN A 69 8.59 -10.74 6.72
N LYS A 70 9.27 -10.87 7.86
CA LYS A 70 8.66 -11.42 9.08
C LYS A 70 7.51 -10.53 9.55
N TYR A 71 7.69 -9.21 9.61
CA TYR A 71 6.63 -8.30 10.02
C TYR A 71 5.46 -8.23 9.03
N ILE A 72 5.75 -8.26 7.72
CA ILE A 72 4.70 -8.33 6.69
C ILE A 72 3.86 -9.60 6.88
N ASN A 73 4.49 -10.75 7.14
CA ASN A 73 3.79 -12.00 7.46
C ASN A 73 2.94 -11.87 8.74
N GLU A 74 3.47 -11.28 9.81
CA GLU A 74 2.68 -11.07 11.04
C GLU A 74 1.48 -10.14 10.80
N ILE A 75 1.64 -9.08 10.00
CA ILE A 75 0.51 -8.23 9.58
C ILE A 75 -0.52 -9.04 8.80
N LEU A 76 -0.09 -9.88 7.85
CA LEU A 76 -1.01 -10.72 7.07
C LEU A 76 -1.74 -11.74 7.95
N ARG A 77 -1.11 -12.26 9.01
CA ARG A 77 -1.77 -13.15 9.98
C ARG A 77 -2.86 -12.44 10.77
N GLU A 78 -2.61 -11.20 11.19
CA GLU A 78 -3.64 -10.39 11.86
C GLU A 78 -4.82 -10.08 10.92
N ILE A 79 -4.53 -9.75 9.66
CA ILE A 79 -5.54 -9.55 8.61
C ILE A 79 -6.31 -10.85 8.34
N GLU A 80 -5.65 -12.00 8.28
CA GLU A 80 -6.29 -13.31 8.12
C GLU A 80 -7.23 -13.62 9.29
N ALA A 81 -6.78 -13.41 10.52
CA ALA A 81 -7.60 -13.59 11.71
C ALA A 81 -8.84 -12.66 11.68
N CYS A 82 -8.68 -11.44 11.17
CA CYS A 82 -9.78 -10.51 11.00
C CYS A 82 -10.76 -10.94 9.89
N SER A 83 -10.23 -11.36 8.73
CA SER A 83 -11.00 -11.85 7.59
C SER A 83 -11.81 -13.11 7.97
N SER A 84 -11.24 -14.00 8.77
CA SER A 84 -11.89 -15.23 9.25
C SER A 84 -13.18 -14.99 10.06
N LYS A 85 -13.37 -13.77 10.59
CA LYS A 85 -14.60 -13.35 11.28
C LYS A 85 -15.71 -12.88 10.32
N GLY A 86 -15.51 -13.03 9.00
CA GLY A 86 -16.46 -12.65 7.96
C GLY A 86 -16.24 -11.25 7.37
N ASN A 87 -15.14 -10.58 7.72
CA ASN A 87 -14.81 -9.26 7.19
C ASN A 87 -14.25 -9.38 5.76
N LYS A 88 -14.73 -8.53 4.84
CA LYS A 88 -14.29 -8.58 3.44
C LYS A 88 -12.97 -7.84 3.28
N MET A 89 -11.93 -8.58 2.90
CA MET A 89 -10.58 -8.05 2.75
C MET A 89 -9.96 -8.59 1.46
N LEU A 90 -9.28 -7.74 0.69
CA LEU A 90 -8.62 -8.11 -0.55
C LEU A 90 -7.17 -7.62 -0.51
N ILE A 91 -6.21 -8.53 -0.69
CA ILE A 91 -4.81 -8.20 -0.89
C ILE A 91 -4.56 -7.99 -2.37
N THR A 92 -4.04 -6.82 -2.73
CA THR A 92 -3.48 -6.55 -4.06
C THR A 92 -1.97 -6.51 -3.93
N TRP A 93 -1.30 -7.56 -4.41
CA TRP A 93 0.15 -7.68 -4.46
C TRP A 93 0.65 -7.13 -5.80
N LYS A 94 1.28 -5.96 -5.75
CA LYS A 94 1.89 -5.32 -6.92
C LYS A 94 3.37 -5.66 -6.98
N TYR A 95 3.86 -5.91 -8.19
CA TYR A 95 5.26 -6.27 -8.44
C TYR A 95 5.68 -5.78 -9.82
N GLU A 96 6.97 -5.54 -10.02
CA GLU A 96 7.51 -5.17 -11.33
C GLU A 96 7.58 -6.44 -12.19
N GLU A 97 7.22 -6.36 -13.48
CA GLU A 97 7.07 -7.55 -14.35
C GLU A 97 8.36 -8.38 -14.44
N ASP A 98 9.51 -7.72 -14.34
CA ASP A 98 10.86 -8.27 -14.34
C ASP A 98 11.41 -8.61 -12.94
N ASP A 99 10.68 -8.31 -11.86
CA ASP A 99 11.06 -8.69 -10.49
C ASP A 99 10.36 -9.98 -10.04
N GLU A 100 10.89 -11.11 -10.52
CA GLU A 100 10.44 -12.45 -10.12
C GLU A 100 10.57 -12.68 -8.60
N SER A 101 11.50 -12.01 -7.93
CA SER A 101 11.78 -12.22 -6.51
C SER A 101 10.65 -11.67 -5.63
N ILE A 102 10.15 -10.47 -5.95
CA ILE A 102 9.03 -9.85 -5.25
C ILE A 102 7.72 -10.57 -5.59
N TYR A 103 7.57 -11.02 -6.84
CA TYR A 103 6.43 -11.86 -7.21
C TYR A 103 6.39 -13.16 -6.40
N GLN A 104 7.52 -13.87 -6.34
CA GLN A 104 7.63 -15.13 -5.61
C GLN A 104 7.38 -14.95 -4.11
N LEU A 105 7.87 -13.86 -3.51
CA LEU A 105 7.56 -13.54 -2.11
C LEU A 105 6.05 -13.42 -1.88
N GLY A 106 5.33 -12.72 -2.76
CA GLY A 106 3.87 -12.62 -2.68
C GLY A 106 3.18 -13.98 -2.80
N LYS A 107 3.68 -14.85 -3.68
CA LYS A 107 3.19 -16.23 -3.84
C LYS A 107 3.43 -17.09 -2.62
N ASP A 108 4.60 -16.96 -1.99
CA ASP A 108 4.91 -17.68 -0.75
C ASP A 108 3.98 -17.25 0.39
N LEU A 109 3.69 -15.95 0.50
CA LEU A 109 2.76 -15.39 1.48
C LEU A 109 1.30 -15.80 1.21
N GLU A 110 0.88 -15.82 -0.05
CA GLU A 110 -0.43 -16.35 -0.46
C GLU A 110 -0.57 -17.83 -0.05
N ALA A 111 0.46 -18.65 -0.30
CA ALA A 111 0.42 -20.09 -0.04
C ALA A 111 0.28 -20.44 1.46
N ILE A 112 0.71 -19.54 2.36
CA ILE A 112 0.67 -19.75 3.81
C ILE A 112 -0.49 -19.03 4.50
N THR A 113 -1.36 -18.33 3.76
CA THR A 113 -2.52 -17.62 4.30
C THR A 113 -3.81 -18.04 3.57
N LYS A 114 -4.97 -17.83 4.19
CA LYS A 114 -6.29 -18.03 3.57
C LYS A 114 -6.91 -16.73 3.05
N LEU A 115 -6.07 -15.74 2.80
CA LEU A 115 -6.48 -14.43 2.30
C LEU A 115 -6.70 -14.48 0.78
N SER A 116 -7.58 -13.62 0.29
CA SER A 116 -7.76 -13.43 -1.15
C SER A 116 -6.66 -12.52 -1.68
N PHE A 117 -5.78 -13.06 -2.52
CA PHE A 117 -4.75 -12.30 -3.22
C PHE A 117 -5.15 -12.03 -4.67
N LYS A 118 -4.82 -10.82 -5.12
CA LYS A 118 -4.81 -10.41 -6.52
C LYS A 118 -3.39 -9.94 -6.83
N PHE A 119 -2.81 -10.47 -7.90
CA PHE A 119 -1.47 -10.09 -8.35
C PHE A 119 -1.58 -9.11 -9.51
N GLU A 120 -0.84 -8.02 -9.45
CA GLU A 120 -0.81 -6.97 -10.47
C GLU A 120 0.65 -6.66 -10.86
N ALA A 121 1.04 -7.05 -12.07
CA ALA A 121 2.31 -6.66 -12.66
C ALA A 121 2.28 -5.16 -13.02
N VAL A 122 3.37 -4.46 -12.75
CA VAL A 122 3.51 -3.02 -12.93
C VAL A 122 4.67 -2.74 -13.90
N GLU A 123 4.38 -2.15 -15.05
CA GLU A 123 5.41 -1.71 -15.99
C GLU A 123 6.00 -0.36 -15.53
N ILE A 124 7.23 -0.37 -15.00
CA ILE A 124 7.89 0.82 -14.42
C ILE A 124 8.06 1.95 -15.44
N GLU A 125 8.46 1.62 -16.68
CA GLU A 125 8.79 2.64 -17.69
C GLU A 125 7.58 3.48 -18.09
N LYS A 126 6.38 2.89 -18.11
CA LYS A 126 5.13 3.62 -18.38
C LYS A 126 4.65 4.39 -17.15
N MET A 127 4.75 3.85 -15.94
CA MET A 127 4.26 4.55 -14.75
C MET A 127 5.17 5.68 -14.23
N ARG A 128 6.49 5.63 -14.48
CA ARG A 128 7.43 6.70 -14.09
C ARG A 128 7.36 7.92 -14.99
N THR A 129 7.03 7.72 -16.27
CA THR A 129 6.89 8.79 -17.27
C THR A 129 5.52 9.43 -17.20
N GLN A 130 4.49 8.63 -16.88
CA GLN A 130 3.12 9.11 -16.71
C GLN A 130 2.99 10.07 -15.53
N ARG A 131 2.68 11.31 -15.87
CA ARG A 131 2.40 12.38 -14.93
C ARG A 131 1.00 12.93 -15.17
N VAL A 132 0.44 13.50 -14.14
CA VAL A 132 -0.82 14.22 -14.25
C VAL A 132 -0.63 15.59 -13.64
N LYS A 133 -1.13 16.60 -14.34
CA LYS A 133 -1.25 17.94 -13.82
C LYS A 133 -2.59 18.04 -13.11
N ILE A 134 -2.56 18.27 -11.80
CA ILE A 134 -3.75 18.43 -10.96
C ILE A 134 -3.85 19.86 -10.43
N LYS A 135 -5.09 20.28 -10.14
CA LYS A 135 -5.40 21.56 -9.51
C LYS A 135 -6.24 21.36 -8.26
N SER A 136 -5.80 21.90 -7.13
CA SER A 136 -6.59 21.85 -5.89
C SER A 136 -7.83 22.74 -6.00
N LYS A 137 -9.00 22.20 -5.62
CA LYS A 137 -10.24 22.98 -5.52
C LYS A 137 -10.26 23.95 -4.34
N LYS A 138 -9.43 23.70 -3.30
CA LYS A 138 -9.40 24.52 -2.07
C LYS A 138 -8.67 25.86 -2.26
N ASN A 139 -7.50 25.84 -2.91
CA ASN A 139 -6.66 27.03 -3.06
C ASN A 139 -6.30 27.36 -4.52
N GLY A 140 -6.67 26.52 -5.48
CA GLY A 140 -6.38 26.73 -6.90
C GLY A 140 -4.94 26.41 -7.31
N ASN A 141 -4.10 25.88 -6.42
CA ASN A 141 -2.71 25.53 -6.74
C ASN A 141 -2.65 24.36 -7.72
N GLU A 142 -1.71 24.45 -8.66
CA GLU A 142 -1.45 23.44 -9.66
C GLU A 142 -0.17 22.67 -9.30
N ALA A 143 -0.18 21.35 -9.49
CA ALA A 143 0.98 20.49 -9.28
C ALA A 143 1.05 19.45 -10.39
N ILE A 144 2.27 19.11 -10.81
CA ILE A 144 2.53 17.97 -11.68
C ILE A 144 3.03 16.85 -10.77
N ILE A 145 2.29 15.75 -10.74
CA ILE A 145 2.60 14.58 -9.91
C ILE A 145 2.67 13.34 -10.79
N THR A 146 3.31 12.28 -10.31
CA THR A 146 3.27 10.99 -11.02
C THR A 146 1.86 10.41 -10.97
N TYR A 147 1.48 9.65 -11.99
CA TYR A 147 0.18 8.97 -12.01
C TYR A 147 0.03 8.02 -10.80
N ARG A 148 1.13 7.41 -10.34
CA ARG A 148 1.18 6.62 -9.11
C ARG A 148 0.76 7.42 -7.86
N TYR A 149 1.27 8.65 -7.71
CA TYR A 149 0.89 9.51 -6.59
C TYR A 149 -0.56 9.98 -6.71
N TRP A 150 -1.04 10.21 -7.94
CA TRP A 150 -2.44 10.55 -8.19
C TRP A 150 -3.39 9.40 -7.85
N ASP A 151 -3.04 8.17 -8.24
CA ASP A 151 -3.79 6.96 -7.89
C ASP A 151 -3.90 6.80 -6.36
N ALA A 152 -2.82 7.07 -5.62
CA ALA A 152 -2.86 7.10 -4.16
C ALA A 152 -3.81 8.18 -3.59
N ILE A 153 -3.80 9.40 -4.14
CA ILE A 153 -4.74 10.47 -3.74
C ILE A 153 -6.20 10.04 -3.96
N ILE A 154 -6.50 9.41 -5.10
CA ILE A 154 -7.85 8.90 -5.41
C ILE A 154 -8.22 7.79 -4.42
N ARG A 155 -7.34 6.82 -4.19
CA ARG A 155 -7.56 5.72 -3.23
C ARG A 155 -7.86 6.25 -1.84
N ASN A 156 -7.21 7.36 -1.45
CA ASN A 156 -7.41 8.03 -0.17
C ASN A 156 -8.70 8.84 -0.04
N GLY A 157 -9.62 8.75 -1.00
CA GLY A 157 -10.86 9.53 -0.97
C GLY A 157 -10.65 11.04 -1.15
N HIS A 158 -9.41 11.48 -1.43
CA HIS A 158 -9.07 12.88 -1.65
C HIS A 158 -9.12 13.28 -3.13
N GLY A 159 -9.43 12.35 -4.04
CA GLY A 159 -9.55 12.63 -5.47
C GLY A 159 -10.52 13.77 -5.78
N ASP A 160 -11.62 13.86 -5.03
CA ASP A 160 -12.64 14.91 -5.19
C ASP A 160 -12.14 16.31 -4.78
N GLU A 161 -11.02 16.42 -4.07
CA GLU A 161 -10.41 17.72 -3.72
C GLU A 161 -9.61 18.34 -4.86
N TYR A 162 -9.38 17.59 -5.94
CA TYR A 162 -8.55 17.99 -7.07
C TYR A 162 -9.30 17.91 -8.40
N ILE A 163 -8.78 18.62 -9.39
CA ILE A 163 -9.22 18.58 -10.79
C ILE A 163 -8.03 18.15 -11.62
N VAL A 164 -8.18 17.09 -12.41
CA VAL A 164 -7.19 16.70 -13.42
C VAL A 164 -7.26 17.71 -14.56
N LEU A 165 -6.15 18.41 -14.80
CA LEU A 165 -6.03 19.38 -15.89
C LEU A 165 -5.47 18.74 -17.16
N GLU A 166 -4.49 17.84 -17.02
CA GLU A 166 -3.77 17.25 -18.14
C GLU A 166 -3.13 15.91 -17.76
N GLU A 167 -3.24 14.91 -18.63
CA GLU A 167 -2.48 13.66 -18.55
C GLU A 167 -1.25 13.75 -19.46
N ILE A 168 -0.08 13.48 -18.90
CA ILE A 168 1.22 13.65 -19.54
C ILE A 168 1.86 12.27 -19.64
N ASN A 169 2.19 11.83 -20.86
CA ASN A 169 2.88 10.56 -21.15
C ASN A 169 4.33 10.81 -21.57
#